data_AF-A0A1J3D3M7-F1
#
_entry.id   AF-A0A1J3D3M7-F1
#
_cell.length_a   1.000
_cell.length_b   1.000
_cell.length_c   1.000
_cell.angle_alpha   90.00
_cell.angle_beta   90.00
_cell.angle_gamma   90.00
#
_symmetry.space_group_name_H-M   'P 1'
#
loop_
_entity.id
_entity.type
_entity.pdbx_description
1 polymer ?
#
loop_
_entity_poly.entity_id
_entity_poly.type
_entity_poly.pdbx_seq_one_letter_code
_entity_poly.pdbx_strand_id
1 'polypeptide(L)'
;MKELRKLMRIQALRCNVVYCQSGARLNVIPVLASRSQALRYLLVRWSIDLSNMVVFVGDSGDTDYEGLLGGIHKTVILKGVASDLRQLHGNRSYPMEDVIPVNSPNITEAEECSRDAIKAALEKLGINLLEH
;
A
#
# COMPACT_ATOMS: atom_id res chain seq x y z
N MET A 1 -12.34 -7.93 -11.40
CA MET A 1 -11.71 -8.88 -10.45
C MET A 1 -12.49 -10.16 -10.18
N LYS A 2 -13.78 -10.09 -9.85
CA LYS A 2 -14.57 -11.29 -9.52
C LYS A 2 -14.58 -12.31 -10.66
N GLU A 3 -14.77 -11.86 -11.91
CA GLU A 3 -14.80 -12.75 -13.07
C GLU A 3 -13.43 -13.36 -13.40
N LEU A 4 -12.36 -12.57 -13.44
CA LEU A 4 -11.01 -13.10 -13.66
C LEU A 4 -10.61 -14.12 -12.58
N ARG A 5 -10.85 -13.82 -11.30
CA ARG A 5 -10.61 -14.78 -10.21
C ARG A 5 -11.45 -16.05 -10.36
N LYS A 6 -12.69 -15.94 -10.85
CA LYS A 6 -13.56 -17.08 -11.13
C LYS A 6 -12.97 -17.95 -12.24
N LEU A 7 -12.56 -17.36 -13.37
CA LEU A 7 -11.91 -18.08 -14.48
C LEU A 7 -10.63 -18.81 -14.02
N MET A 8 -9.79 -18.15 -13.23
CA MET A 8 -8.57 -18.77 -12.70
C MET A 8 -8.88 -19.95 -11.77
N ARG A 9 -9.89 -19.82 -10.89
CA ARG A 9 -10.29 -20.91 -10.00
C ARG A 9 -10.86 -22.11 -10.75
N ILE A 10 -11.58 -21.91 -11.86
CA ILE A 10 -12.05 -22.99 -12.73
C ILE A 10 -10.86 -23.81 -13.26
N GLN A 11 -9.74 -23.15 -13.55
CA GLN A 11 -8.50 -23.79 -13.98
C GLN A 11 -7.62 -24.28 -12.81
N ALA A 12 -8.16 -24.37 -11.59
CA ALA A 12 -7.44 -24.71 -10.36
C ALA A 12 -6.25 -23.78 -10.03
N LEU A 13 -6.17 -22.59 -10.63
CA LEU A 13 -5.15 -21.59 -10.33
C LEU A 13 -5.55 -20.79 -9.10
N ARG A 14 -4.94 -21.14 -7.97
CA ARG A 14 -5.07 -20.41 -6.70
C ARG A 14 -3.97 -19.36 -6.62
N CYS A 15 -4.34 -18.11 -6.84
CA CYS A 15 -3.41 -16.98 -6.86
C CYS A 15 -4.15 -15.68 -6.53
N ASN A 16 -3.38 -14.71 -6.05
CA ASN A 16 -3.84 -13.35 -5.90
C ASN A 16 -3.56 -12.59 -7.21
N VAL A 17 -4.48 -11.70 -7.54
CA VAL A 17 -4.37 -10.84 -8.71
C VAL A 17 -4.28 -9.41 -8.20
N VAL A 18 -3.30 -8.67 -8.68
CA VAL A 18 -3.04 -7.28 -8.30
C VAL A 18 -2.96 -6.45 -9.58
N TYR A 19 -3.83 -5.45 -9.73
CA TYR A 19 -3.67 -4.46 -10.79
C TYR A 19 -2.64 -3.41 -10.37
N CYS A 20 -1.72 -3.12 -11.27
CA CYS A 20 -0.63 -2.18 -11.07
C CYS A 20 -0.56 -1.16 -12.20
N GLN A 21 0.21 -0.08 -12.00
CA GLN A 21 0.44 0.98 -12.99
C GLN A 21 -0.87 1.54 -13.56
N SER A 22 -1.76 1.99 -12.69
CA SER A 22 -3.08 2.48 -13.12
C SER A 22 -3.78 1.46 -14.03
N GLY A 23 -3.87 0.20 -13.60
CA GLY A 23 -4.56 -0.85 -14.36
C GLY A 23 -3.92 -1.34 -15.66
N ALA A 24 -2.84 -0.72 -16.13
CA ALA A 24 -2.15 -1.12 -17.36
C ALA A 24 -1.43 -2.47 -17.22
N ARG A 25 -1.13 -2.88 -15.98
CA ARG A 25 -0.49 -4.16 -15.69
C ARG A 25 -1.28 -5.00 -14.70
N LEU A 26 -1.14 -6.32 -14.87
CA LEU A 26 -1.74 -7.31 -14.01
C LEU A 26 -0.65 -8.24 -13.47
N ASN A 27 -0.48 -8.25 -12.16
CA ASN A 27 0.41 -9.18 -11.47
C ASN A 27 -0.41 -10.34 -10.91
N VAL A 28 -0.04 -11.56 -11.31
CA VAL A 28 -0.58 -12.81 -10.75
C VAL A 28 0.47 -13.40 -9.83
N ILE A 29 0.19 -13.42 -8.54
CA ILE A 29 1.14 -13.85 -7.50
C ILE A 29 0.57 -15.03 -6.71
N PRO A 30 1.40 -15.90 -6.11
CA PRO A 30 0.93 -16.98 -5.26
C PRO A 30 -0.02 -16.49 -4.15
N VAL A 31 -0.92 -17.36 -3.66
CA VAL A 31 -1.88 -16.99 -2.59
C VAL A 31 -1.19 -16.43 -1.35
N LEU A 32 -0.01 -16.95 -1.03
CA LEU A 32 0.79 -16.54 0.13
C LEU A 32 1.69 -15.33 -0.16
N ALA A 33 1.71 -14.83 -1.39
CA ALA A 33 2.45 -13.63 -1.72
C ALA A 33 1.54 -12.41 -1.54
N SER A 34 1.97 -11.46 -0.71
CA SER A 34 1.44 -10.11 -0.66
C SER A 34 2.51 -9.14 -0.12
N ARG A 35 2.40 -7.86 -0.45
CA ARG A 35 3.32 -6.83 0.05
C ARG A 35 3.26 -6.69 1.58
N SER A 36 2.06 -6.77 2.15
CA SER A 36 1.85 -6.77 3.61
C SER A 36 2.44 -8.01 4.31
N GLN A 37 2.33 -9.19 3.69
CA GLN A 37 2.97 -10.39 4.21
C GLN A 37 4.49 -10.30 4.10
N ALA A 38 5.04 -9.66 3.06
CA ALA A 38 6.47 -9.41 2.94
C ALA A 38 6.98 -8.55 4.11
N LEU A 39 6.28 -7.46 4.48
CA LEU A 39 6.65 -6.66 5.66
C LEU A 39 6.65 -7.49 6.96
N ARG A 40 5.62 -8.31 7.17
CA ARG A 40 5.58 -9.22 8.31
C ARG A 40 6.72 -10.24 8.28
N TYR A 41 7.05 -10.75 7.10
CA TYR A 41 8.16 -11.69 6.92
C TYR A 41 9.50 -11.05 7.31
N LEU A 42 9.75 -9.80 6.91
CA LEU A 42 10.95 -9.04 7.33
C LEU A 42 11.08 -8.96 8.85
N LEU A 43 9.99 -8.66 9.55
CA LEU A 43 9.95 -8.68 11.01
C LEU A 43 10.28 -10.05 11.59
N VAL A 44 9.56 -11.09 11.16
CA VAL A 44 9.66 -12.44 11.76
C VAL A 44 10.99 -13.11 11.45
N ARG A 45 11.50 -12.95 10.23
CA ARG A 45 12.66 -13.71 9.74
C ARG A 45 13.97 -12.99 9.94
N TRP A 46 13.95 -11.67 9.87
CA TRP A 46 15.16 -10.84 9.98
C TRP A 46 15.15 -9.92 11.20
N SER A 47 14.16 -10.06 12.09
CA SER A 47 14.04 -9.27 13.32
C SER A 47 14.07 -7.76 13.05
N ILE A 48 13.59 -7.34 11.88
CA ILE A 48 13.49 -5.92 11.51
C ILE A 48 12.37 -5.29 12.32
N ASP A 49 12.70 -4.26 13.09
CA ASP A 49 11.71 -3.45 13.79
C ASP A 49 10.94 -2.57 12.80
N LEU A 50 9.70 -2.97 12.48
CA LEU A 50 8.86 -2.23 11.54
C LEU A 50 8.45 -0.86 12.08
N SER A 51 8.51 -0.58 13.39
CA SER A 51 8.18 0.74 13.93
C SER A 51 9.16 1.85 13.48
N ASN A 52 10.38 1.44 13.10
CA ASN A 52 11.41 2.31 12.51
C ASN A 52 11.36 2.34 10.97
N MET A 53 10.43 1.62 10.35
CA MET A 53 10.28 1.56 8.90
C MET A 53 9.29 2.63 8.42
N VAL A 54 9.63 3.27 7.29
CA VAL A 54 8.71 4.12 6.54
C VAL A 54 8.32 3.43 5.24
N VAL A 55 7.02 3.33 4.99
CA VAL A 55 6.45 2.81 3.75
C VAL A 55 5.85 3.97 2.97
N PHE A 56 6.25 4.12 1.72
CA PHE A 56 5.67 5.11 0.81
C PHE A 56 4.63 4.43 -0.07
N VAL A 57 3.45 5.03 -0.16
CA VAL A 57 2.34 4.54 -0.99
C VAL A 57 1.74 5.68 -1.80
N GLY A 58 1.23 5.42 -3.00
CA GLY A 58 0.49 6.43 -3.76
C GLY A 58 -0.98 6.52 -3.31
N ASP A 59 -1.60 7.69 -3.44
CA ASP A 59 -3.02 7.95 -3.11
C ASP A 59 -3.99 6.98 -3.80
N SER A 60 -3.64 6.54 -5.00
CA SER A 60 -4.37 5.51 -5.75
C SER A 60 -3.40 4.43 -6.23
N GLY A 61 -2.77 3.76 -5.27
CA GLY A 61 -1.85 2.66 -5.53
C GLY A 61 -2.52 1.39 -6.08
N ASP A 62 -1.72 0.33 -6.20
CA ASP A 62 -2.18 -1.00 -6.64
C ASP A 62 -3.39 -1.51 -5.82
N THR A 63 -4.10 -2.51 -6.32
CA THR A 63 -5.35 -2.98 -5.67
C THR A 63 -5.18 -3.62 -4.28
N ASP A 64 -3.95 -3.89 -3.84
CA ASP A 64 -3.60 -4.34 -2.48
C ASP A 64 -3.09 -3.20 -1.57
N TYR A 65 -3.27 -1.94 -2.00
CA TYR A 65 -2.92 -0.70 -1.28
C TYR A 65 -3.32 -0.69 0.20
N GLU A 66 -4.55 -1.10 0.53
CA GLU A 66 -5.07 -1.12 1.91
C GLU A 66 -4.19 -1.93 2.86
N GLY A 67 -3.61 -3.03 2.39
CA GLY A 67 -2.77 -3.89 3.20
C GLY A 67 -1.47 -3.22 3.66
N LEU A 68 -1.10 -2.09 3.06
CA LEU A 68 0.09 -1.32 3.41
C LEU A 68 -0.20 -0.12 4.31
N LEU A 69 -1.47 0.25 4.50
CA LEU A 69 -1.84 1.36 5.38
C LEU A 69 -1.95 0.96 6.84
N GLY A 70 -2.34 -0.29 7.12
CA GLY A 70 -2.41 -0.82 8.47
C GLY A 70 -1.07 -1.38 8.95
N GLY A 71 -0.71 -1.16 10.21
CA GLY A 71 0.47 -1.75 10.83
C GLY A 71 1.14 -0.87 11.88
N ILE A 72 2.31 -1.33 12.36
CA ILE A 72 3.17 -0.57 13.28
C ILE A 72 4.15 0.34 12.54
N HIS A 73 4.37 0.11 11.24
CA HIS A 73 5.22 0.95 10.41
C HIS A 73 4.59 2.31 10.17
N LYS A 74 5.44 3.28 9.89
CA LYS A 74 5.03 4.62 9.48
C LYS A 74 4.74 4.62 7.99
N THR A 75 3.73 5.34 7.56
CA THR A 75 3.28 5.38 6.17
C THR A 75 3.17 6.82 5.69
N VAL A 76 3.72 7.10 4.51
CA VAL A 76 3.54 8.37 3.80
C VAL A 76 2.75 8.11 2.53
N ILE A 77 1.57 8.73 2.43
CA ILE A 77 0.70 8.68 1.26
C ILE A 77 1.06 9.84 0.32
N LEU A 78 1.59 9.51 -0.84
CA LEU A 78 1.95 10.45 -1.90
C LEU A 78 0.70 10.80 -2.73
N LYS A 79 0.20 12.02 -2.57
CA LYS A 79 -0.91 12.55 -3.36
C LYS A 79 -0.47 12.87 -4.79
N GLY A 80 -1.42 12.79 -5.71
CA GLY A 80 -1.19 13.02 -7.15
C GLY A 80 -0.41 11.90 -7.87
N VAL A 81 0.07 10.88 -7.16
CA VAL A 81 0.74 9.72 -7.76
C VAL A 81 -0.28 8.62 -8.05
N ALA A 82 -0.29 8.15 -9.31
CA ALA A 82 -1.18 7.08 -9.80
C ALA A 82 -2.70 7.40 -9.67
N SER A 83 -3.07 8.67 -9.78
CA SER A 83 -4.44 9.18 -9.62
C SER A 83 -5.44 8.70 -10.68
N ASP A 84 -4.97 8.16 -11.80
CA ASP A 84 -5.79 7.94 -12.99
C ASP A 84 -6.94 6.93 -12.80
N LEU A 85 -6.89 6.05 -11.79
CA LEU A 85 -7.81 4.90 -11.71
C LEU A 85 -8.35 4.55 -10.31
N ARG A 86 -8.86 5.54 -9.57
CA ARG A 86 -9.72 5.33 -8.37
C ARG A 86 -10.89 4.36 -8.60
N GLN A 87 -11.27 4.10 -9.85
CA GLN A 87 -12.34 3.16 -10.22
C GLN A 87 -11.97 1.69 -10.02
N LEU A 88 -10.68 1.31 -10.10
CA LEU A 88 -10.24 -0.08 -9.85
C LEU A 88 -10.47 -0.50 -8.40
N HIS A 89 -10.40 0.49 -7.51
CA HIS A 89 -10.72 0.42 -6.09
C HIS A 89 -12.22 0.46 -5.80
N GLY A 90 -13.07 0.86 -6.76
CA GLY A 90 -14.53 0.99 -6.60
C GLY A 90 -15.30 -0.33 -6.54
N ASN A 91 -14.64 -1.47 -6.75
CA ASN A 91 -15.25 -2.81 -6.66
C ASN A 91 -15.21 -3.42 -5.25
N ARG A 92 -14.89 -2.63 -4.23
CA ARG A 92 -14.96 -3.05 -2.81
C ARG A 92 -16.40 -3.31 -2.41
N SER A 93 -16.59 -4.25 -1.49
CA SER A 93 -17.90 -4.52 -0.88
C SER A 93 -18.08 -3.81 0.46
N TYR A 94 -17.13 -2.92 0.81
CA TYR A 94 -17.06 -2.17 2.06
C TYR A 94 -16.51 -0.76 1.77
N PRO A 95 -16.86 0.26 2.59
CA PRO A 95 -16.27 1.59 2.51
C PRO A 95 -14.82 1.58 3.01
N MET A 96 -14.02 2.53 2.52
CA MET A 96 -12.60 2.57 2.82
C MET A 96 -12.31 2.93 4.29
N GLU A 97 -13.20 3.74 4.90
CA GLU A 97 -13.10 4.12 6.31
C GLU A 97 -13.17 2.93 7.27
N ASP A 98 -13.80 1.82 6.87
CA ASP A 98 -13.91 0.61 7.70
C ASP A 98 -12.60 -0.18 7.81
N VAL A 99 -11.66 0.06 6.89
CA VAL A 99 -10.40 -0.73 6.78
C VAL A 99 -9.14 0.12 6.93
N ILE A 100 -9.23 1.44 6.72
CA ILE A 100 -8.12 2.36 6.95
C ILE A 100 -8.29 3.03 8.32
N PRO A 101 -7.24 3.07 9.15
CA PRO A 101 -7.26 3.89 10.35
C PRO A 101 -7.24 5.39 9.99
N VAL A 102 -8.41 6.03 10.04
CA VAL A 102 -8.64 7.42 9.62
C VAL A 102 -7.79 8.44 10.40
N ASN A 103 -7.35 8.11 11.63
CA ASN A 103 -6.56 9.01 12.50
C ASN A 103 -5.33 8.31 13.10
N SER A 104 -4.59 7.53 12.30
CA SER A 104 -3.36 6.90 12.78
C SER A 104 -2.24 7.94 12.92
N PRO A 105 -1.53 8.03 14.07
CA PRO A 105 -0.35 8.88 14.21
C PRO A 105 0.82 8.40 13.34
N ASN A 106 0.74 7.17 12.80
CA ASN A 106 1.75 6.60 11.94
C ASN A 106 1.51 6.88 10.45
N ILE A 107 0.45 7.61 10.08
CA ILE A 107 0.12 7.90 8.68
C ILE A 107 0.14 9.41 8.46
N THR A 108 0.83 9.85 7.40
CA THR A 108 0.72 11.22 6.90
C THR A 108 0.59 11.21 5.39
N GLU A 109 0.17 12.36 4.86
CA GLU A 109 0.07 12.60 3.44
C GLU A 109 1.13 13.62 3.01
N ALA A 110 1.68 13.44 1.82
CA ALA A 110 2.49 14.41 1.11
C ALA A 110 1.70 14.87 -0.12
N GLU A 111 1.41 16.16 -0.23
CA GLU A 111 0.56 16.74 -1.29
C GLU A 111 1.09 16.51 -2.70
N GLU A 112 2.40 16.32 -2.82
CA GLU A 112 3.07 16.07 -4.08
C GLU A 112 4.27 15.14 -3.88
N CYS A 113 4.71 14.50 -4.96
CA CYS A 113 5.92 13.68 -4.97
C CYS A 113 7.20 14.53 -5.13
N SER A 114 7.30 15.63 -4.38
CA SER A 114 8.49 16.49 -4.33
C SER A 114 9.35 16.17 -3.11
N ARG A 115 10.64 16.50 -3.18
CA ARG A 115 11.58 16.29 -2.08
C ARG A 115 11.11 17.02 -0.81
N ASP A 116 10.65 18.26 -0.96
CA ASP A 116 10.29 19.11 0.17
C ASP A 116 8.98 18.64 0.82
N ALA A 117 7.99 18.22 0.03
CA ALA A 117 6.76 17.64 0.54
C ALA A 117 7.00 16.32 1.28
N ILE A 118 7.88 15.46 0.75
CA ILE A 118 8.28 14.21 1.41
C ILE A 118 9.05 14.50 2.70
N LYS A 119 9.98 15.46 2.70
CA LYS A 119 10.72 15.86 3.91
C LYS A 119 9.76 16.34 5.00
N ALA A 120 8.83 17.23 4.66
CA ALA A 120 7.82 17.72 5.60
C ALA A 120 6.90 16.60 6.14
N ALA A 121 6.53 15.62 5.30
CA ALA A 121 5.75 14.46 5.73
C ALA A 121 6.53 13.57 6.71
N LEU A 122 7.83 13.34 6.46
CA LEU A 122 8.70 12.60 7.36
C LEU A 122 8.90 13.31 8.71
N GLU A 123 9.07 14.63 8.70
CA GLU A 123 9.18 15.43 9.92
C GLU A 123 7.90 15.33 10.77
N LYS A 124 6.71 15.32 10.16
CA LYS A 124 5.43 15.07 10.85
C LYS A 124 5.36 13.69 11.52
N LEU A 125 6.09 12.70 11.00
CA LEU A 125 6.25 11.36 11.61
C LEU A 125 7.35 11.28 12.68
N GLY A 126 7.93 12.43 13.04
CA GLY A 126 9.04 12.53 13.97
C GLY A 126 10.36 12.01 13.39
N ILE A 127 10.51 11.98 12.06
CA ILE A 127 11.73 11.54 11.38
C ILE A 127 12.47 12.78 10.87
N ASN A 128 13.52 13.16 11.59
CA ASN A 128 14.38 14.27 11.19
C ASN A 128 15.48 13.75 10.27
N LEU A 129 15.48 14.19 9.01
CA LEU A 129 16.59 13.95 8.10
C LEU A 129 17.71 14.93 8.46
N LEU A 130 18.83 14.43 8.97
CA LEU A 130 20.02 15.24 9.24
C LEU A 130 20.47 15.92 7.95
N GLU A 131 20.71 17.23 8.00
CA GLU A 131 21.40 17.93 6.92
C GLU A 131 22.89 17.56 6.99
N HIS A 132 23.38 16.88 5.96
CA HIS A 132 24.79 16.61 5.74
C HIS A 132 25.39 17.67 4.82
#